data_AF-A0A661MFB7-F1
#
_entry.id   AF-A0A661MFB7-F1
#
_cell.length_a   1.000
_cell.length_b   1.000
_cell.length_c   1.000
_cell.angle_alpha   90.00
_cell.angle_beta   90.00
_cell.angle_gamma   90.00
#
_symmetry.space_group_name_H-M   'P 1'
#
loop_
_entity.id
_entity.type
_entity.pdbx_description
1 polymer ?
#
loop_
_entity_poly.entity_id
_entity_poly.type
_entity_poly.pdbx_seq_one_letter_code
_entity_poly.pdbx_strand_id
1 'polypeptide(L)'
;MKMRRLQWFVLVCVLIGVAAGVPASCTCGASTIECDIAADCEVRTLPPDLQCSDDVAYWECIDTICVALCSSCGADLDCDDLDVCTTDTCNVSDICENEAIAGCCTSATDCVDEPWPPGVECSEADGHWECTGNNCSASCEAGSECETDEDCTETAGCQGGVTLGFECVLGTCKPVCCNTDAECLDWAWTEACEGRFECTRFHCAQLCDDPLCGNGTCDTIRGEGISTCPTDCVVACTTATDCNTLAWPLPCNGYYTCETDTCGYVCDYSRCGDGACDSDESGFSCREDCLRDKCLSGGDCLHRGWALGCDGHWNCLGGVLVCNAECGGACGDDICDPVDGESGLSCPGDCVAGGCTFGVMDCFEVAWDAAVGTACPGDGHWSCDGATSACDRVCEDGSGPCGDGVCDPRGGESPDACPDDCASYGCSAAADCEGNPLPTGCASGAWQCYRQVCWPDC
;
A
#
# COMPACT_ATOMS: atom_id res chain seq x y z
N MET A 1 75.91 1.33 -29.21
CA MET A 1 75.45 0.68 -30.47
C MET A 1 75.55 -0.83 -30.35
N LYS A 2 74.43 -1.50 -30.08
CA LYS A 2 74.15 -2.85 -30.60
C LYS A 2 72.66 -3.11 -30.44
N MET A 3 71.99 -3.16 -31.58
CA MET A 3 70.58 -3.47 -31.76
C MET A 3 70.30 -4.96 -31.57
N ARG A 4 69.07 -5.22 -31.08
CA ARG A 4 68.12 -6.30 -31.40
C ARG A 4 68.49 -7.76 -31.08
N ARG A 5 67.55 -8.43 -30.42
CA ARG A 5 66.74 -9.52 -31.00
C ARG A 5 65.45 -9.71 -30.17
N LEU A 6 64.30 -9.32 -30.73
CA LEU A 6 62.99 -9.89 -30.35
C LEU A 6 62.93 -11.29 -30.96
N GLN A 7 62.69 -12.32 -30.15
CA GLN A 7 62.30 -13.64 -30.63
C GLN A 7 60.78 -13.74 -30.59
N TRP A 8 60.20 -14.06 -31.75
CA TRP A 8 58.83 -14.53 -31.90
C TRP A 8 58.75 -15.97 -31.38
N PHE A 9 57.79 -16.26 -30.49
CA PHE A 9 57.37 -17.62 -30.21
C PHE A 9 56.15 -17.93 -31.08
N VAL A 10 56.29 -18.89 -31.98
CA VAL A 10 55.17 -19.53 -32.68
C VAL A 10 54.68 -20.65 -31.76
N LEU A 11 53.45 -20.52 -31.25
CA LEU A 11 52.78 -21.58 -30.49
C LEU A 11 52.15 -22.55 -31.50
N VAL A 12 52.58 -23.81 -31.48
CA VAL A 12 51.97 -24.91 -32.25
C VAL A 12 50.95 -25.58 -31.34
N CYS A 13 49.66 -25.39 -31.62
CA CYS A 13 48.60 -26.18 -30.99
C CYS A 13 48.56 -27.57 -31.65
N VAL A 14 48.83 -28.60 -30.85
CA VAL A 14 48.64 -30.00 -31.23
C VAL A 14 47.20 -30.37 -30.87
N LEU A 15 46.36 -30.58 -31.89
CA LEU A 15 45.03 -31.18 -31.72
C LEU A 15 45.19 -32.68 -31.41
N ILE A 16 44.85 -33.08 -30.18
CA ILE A 16 44.61 -34.49 -29.83
C ILE A 16 43.14 -34.63 -29.48
N GLY A 17 42.49 -35.59 -30.15
CA GLY A 17 41.06 -35.87 -30.08
C GLY A 17 40.53 -36.14 -28.68
N VAL A 18 39.31 -35.65 -28.48
CA VAL A 18 38.57 -35.53 -27.22
C VAL A 18 37.96 -36.88 -26.83
N ALA A 19 38.14 -37.27 -25.57
CA ALA A 19 37.22 -38.12 -24.83
C ALA A 19 36.92 -37.41 -23.49
N ALA A 20 35.64 -37.34 -23.14
CA ALA A 20 35.05 -36.44 -22.17
C ALA A 20 35.71 -36.42 -20.77
N GLY A 21 35.78 -35.21 -20.17
CA GLY A 21 35.94 -35.01 -18.73
C GLY A 21 37.30 -34.55 -18.21
N VAL A 22 37.90 -33.50 -18.79
CA VAL A 22 39.07 -32.83 -18.18
C VAL A 22 38.91 -31.31 -18.31
N PRO A 23 39.10 -30.52 -17.23
CA PRO A 23 39.08 -29.06 -17.33
C PRO A 23 40.22 -28.57 -18.22
N ALA A 24 39.89 -27.72 -19.18
CA ALA A 24 40.87 -27.06 -20.03
C ALA A 24 41.61 -26.00 -19.20
N SER A 25 42.95 -26.06 -19.17
CA SER A 25 43.79 -25.01 -18.60
C SER A 25 44.50 -24.28 -19.72
N CYS A 26 44.20 -22.99 -19.89
CA CYS A 26 44.96 -22.08 -20.73
C CYS A 26 46.01 -21.37 -19.86
N THR A 27 47.28 -21.49 -20.21
CA THR A 27 48.38 -20.85 -19.47
C THR A 27 48.78 -19.55 -20.16
N CYS A 28 48.50 -18.42 -19.52
CA CYS A 28 49.10 -17.12 -19.82
C CYS A 28 49.89 -16.64 -18.60
N GLY A 29 51.19 -16.35 -18.79
CA GLY A 29 52.05 -15.53 -17.92
C GLY A 29 51.92 -15.61 -16.39
N ALA A 30 52.85 -16.35 -15.76
CA ALA A 30 53.42 -16.20 -14.40
C ALA A 30 52.53 -15.99 -13.15
N SER A 31 51.22 -15.91 -13.24
CA SER A 31 50.31 -15.90 -12.08
C SER A 31 49.10 -16.77 -12.39
N THR A 32 49.02 -17.93 -11.73
CA THR A 32 47.83 -18.78 -11.68
C THR A 32 46.76 -18.05 -10.85
N ILE A 33 45.79 -17.47 -11.54
CA ILE A 33 44.47 -17.19 -10.96
C ILE A 33 43.60 -18.37 -11.43
N GLU A 34 43.22 -19.24 -10.50
CA GLU A 34 42.22 -20.25 -10.74
C GLU A 34 40.86 -19.53 -10.80
N CYS A 35 40.33 -19.32 -12.00
CA CYS A 35 38.91 -19.02 -12.14
C CYS A 35 38.17 -20.34 -12.15
N ASP A 36 37.63 -20.73 -10.99
CA ASP A 36 36.69 -21.84 -10.91
C ASP A 36 35.34 -21.34 -11.44
N ILE A 37 34.94 -21.81 -12.63
CA ILE A 37 33.77 -21.32 -13.37
C ILE A 37 32.46 -21.50 -12.57
N ALA A 38 32.48 -22.27 -11.48
CA ALA A 38 31.30 -22.56 -10.67
C ALA A 38 31.19 -21.78 -9.34
N ALA A 39 32.21 -21.05 -8.87
CA ALA A 39 32.24 -20.59 -7.47
C ALA A 39 32.37 -19.07 -7.25
N ASP A 40 32.86 -18.28 -8.22
CA ASP A 40 33.13 -16.84 -8.01
C ASP A 40 32.19 -15.87 -8.76
N CYS A 41 31.14 -16.38 -9.41
CA CYS A 41 30.11 -15.55 -10.03
C CYS A 41 28.88 -15.41 -9.12
N GLU A 42 29.04 -14.79 -7.95
CA GLU A 42 27.87 -14.30 -7.22
C GLU A 42 27.35 -13.01 -7.88
N VAL A 43 26.21 -13.18 -8.56
CA VAL A 43 25.19 -12.17 -8.90
C VAL A 43 25.68 -10.95 -9.70
N ARG A 44 25.50 -10.99 -11.01
CA ARG A 44 25.21 -9.77 -11.80
C ARG A 44 24.05 -10.02 -12.76
N THR A 45 23.06 -9.15 -12.61
CA THR A 45 21.99 -8.94 -13.58
C THR A 45 22.58 -8.57 -14.93
N LEU A 46 22.16 -9.27 -15.98
CA LEU A 46 22.36 -8.82 -17.36
C LEU A 46 21.73 -7.42 -17.52
N PRO A 47 22.25 -6.55 -18.39
CA PRO A 47 21.46 -5.44 -18.90
C PRO A 47 20.16 -6.02 -19.47
N PRO A 48 18.99 -5.38 -19.27
CA PRO A 48 17.71 -5.92 -19.73
C PRO A 48 17.65 -6.19 -21.24
N ASP A 49 18.55 -5.57 -22.03
CA ASP A 49 18.53 -5.63 -23.50
C ASP A 49 19.56 -6.61 -24.12
N LEU A 50 20.18 -7.50 -23.34
CA LEU A 50 21.19 -8.44 -23.87
C LEU A 50 20.88 -9.88 -23.47
N GLN A 51 20.04 -10.56 -24.26
CA GLN A 51 19.86 -12.01 -24.21
C GLN A 51 20.62 -12.64 -25.39
N CYS A 52 21.67 -13.40 -25.08
CA CYS A 52 22.23 -14.34 -26.04
C CYS A 52 21.54 -15.68 -25.78
N SER A 53 21.04 -16.33 -26.84
CA SER A 53 20.52 -17.70 -26.77
C SER A 53 21.50 -18.63 -26.03
N ASP A 54 20.95 -19.50 -25.16
CA ASP A 54 21.65 -20.32 -24.16
C ASP A 54 22.80 -21.19 -24.71
N ASP A 55 22.94 -21.32 -26.03
CA ASP A 55 23.93 -22.16 -26.69
C ASP A 55 25.19 -21.43 -27.22
N VAL A 56 25.30 -20.08 -27.15
CA VAL A 56 26.43 -19.37 -27.81
C VAL A 56 27.09 -18.21 -27.05
N ALA A 57 27.05 -18.17 -25.72
CA ALA A 57 27.89 -17.25 -24.95
C ALA A 57 29.28 -17.87 -24.65
N TYR A 58 30.35 -17.39 -25.31
CA TYR A 58 31.72 -17.66 -24.83
C TYR A 58 32.19 -16.48 -23.97
N TRP A 59 32.55 -16.75 -22.73
CA TRP A 59 33.07 -15.75 -21.81
C TRP A 59 34.58 -15.62 -22.00
N GLU A 60 35.05 -14.47 -22.47
CA GLU A 60 36.47 -14.15 -22.49
C GLU A 60 36.84 -13.22 -21.33
N CYS A 61 37.94 -13.53 -20.64
CA CYS A 61 38.54 -12.63 -19.67
C CYS A 61 39.44 -11.64 -20.40
N ILE A 62 38.99 -10.39 -20.53
CA ILE A 62 39.85 -9.28 -20.96
C ILE A 62 40.14 -8.44 -19.71
N ASP A 63 41.42 -8.36 -19.34
CA ASP A 63 41.91 -7.52 -18.24
C ASP A 63 41.05 -7.58 -16.97
N THR A 64 40.87 -8.78 -16.40
CA THR A 64 40.11 -9.07 -15.16
C THR A 64 38.59 -8.84 -15.20
N ILE A 65 38.01 -8.59 -16.37
CA ILE A 65 36.55 -8.49 -16.55
C ILE A 65 36.07 -9.65 -17.44
N CYS A 66 35.06 -10.40 -16.97
CA CYS A 66 34.34 -11.36 -17.80
C CYS A 66 33.41 -10.59 -18.74
N VAL A 67 33.71 -10.63 -20.04
CA VAL A 67 32.85 -10.02 -21.06
C VAL A 67 32.09 -11.13 -21.76
N ALA A 68 30.75 -11.04 -21.75
CA ALA A 68 29.92 -11.84 -22.64
C ALA A 68 30.12 -11.32 -24.06
N LEU A 69 30.80 -12.10 -24.89
CA LEU A 69 30.81 -11.88 -26.33
C LEU A 69 29.67 -12.72 -26.89
N CYS A 70 28.61 -12.07 -27.34
CA CYS A 70 27.59 -12.74 -28.13
C CYS A 70 28.28 -13.20 -29.41
N SER A 71 28.44 -14.51 -29.53
CA SER A 71 29.09 -15.11 -30.69
C SER A 71 28.29 -14.74 -31.92
N SER A 72 29.00 -14.44 -33.00
CA SER A 72 28.49 -14.48 -34.37
C SER A 72 27.35 -15.50 -34.53
N CYS A 73 26.16 -15.05 -34.93
CA CYS A 73 25.05 -15.97 -35.22
C CYS A 73 25.38 -16.81 -36.46
N GLY A 74 24.97 -18.08 -36.48
CA GLY A 74 25.14 -18.99 -37.63
C GLY A 74 23.87 -19.17 -38.45
N ALA A 75 22.72 -18.91 -37.84
CA ALA A 75 21.39 -18.91 -38.45
C ALA A 75 20.45 -17.97 -37.70
N ASP A 76 19.33 -17.61 -38.34
CA ASP A 76 18.27 -16.78 -37.75
C ASP A 76 17.76 -17.33 -36.40
N LEU A 77 17.73 -18.66 -36.23
CA LEU A 77 17.30 -19.30 -34.97
C LEU A 77 18.24 -19.01 -33.79
N ASP A 78 19.48 -18.62 -34.04
CA ASP A 78 20.43 -18.25 -32.98
C ASP A 78 20.12 -16.85 -32.40
N CYS A 79 19.26 -16.09 -33.09
CA CYS A 79 18.90 -14.71 -32.76
C CYS A 79 17.55 -14.56 -32.03
N ASP A 80 16.86 -15.67 -31.73
CA ASP A 80 15.57 -15.69 -31.02
C ASP A 80 15.67 -14.94 -29.68
N ASP A 81 15.10 -13.72 -29.64
CA ASP A 81 15.02 -12.89 -28.44
C ASP A 81 13.76 -13.15 -27.60
N LEU A 82 12.98 -14.18 -27.99
CA LEU A 82 11.70 -14.56 -27.41
C LEU A 82 10.60 -13.49 -27.56
N ASP A 83 10.85 -12.40 -28.31
CA ASP A 83 9.84 -11.43 -28.67
C ASP A 83 9.14 -11.86 -29.96
N VAL A 84 7.92 -12.32 -29.80
CA VAL A 84 7.02 -12.68 -30.91
C VAL A 84 6.76 -11.53 -31.90
N CYS A 85 7.06 -10.28 -31.53
CA CYS A 85 6.89 -9.09 -32.35
C CYS A 85 8.17 -8.57 -33.01
N THR A 86 9.27 -9.31 -32.95
CA THR A 86 10.48 -9.06 -33.73
C THR A 86 10.66 -10.13 -34.81
N THR A 87 11.44 -9.81 -35.83
CA THR A 87 11.96 -10.79 -36.79
C THR A 87 13.42 -11.03 -36.52
N ASP A 88 13.74 -12.21 -36.02
CA ASP A 88 15.11 -12.61 -35.72
C ASP A 88 15.84 -12.94 -37.02
N THR A 89 16.79 -12.08 -37.41
CA THR A 89 17.59 -12.27 -38.61
C THR A 89 19.07 -12.27 -38.27
N CYS A 90 19.77 -13.33 -38.66
CA CYS A 90 21.21 -13.35 -38.64
C CYS A 90 21.76 -12.73 -39.92
N ASN A 91 22.30 -11.51 -39.84
CA ASN A 91 22.77 -10.81 -41.03
C ASN A 91 24.08 -11.42 -41.57
N VAL A 92 24.49 -11.01 -42.77
CA VAL A 92 25.71 -11.51 -43.45
C VAL A 92 27.03 -11.17 -42.73
N SER A 93 26.98 -10.37 -41.67
CA SER A 93 28.12 -10.04 -40.81
C SER A 93 28.09 -10.83 -39.49
N ASP A 94 27.22 -11.85 -39.41
CA ASP A 94 26.97 -12.68 -38.24
C ASP A 94 26.48 -11.87 -37.02
N ILE A 95 25.69 -10.82 -37.25
CA ILE A 95 25.08 -10.00 -36.20
C ILE A 95 23.56 -10.21 -36.23
N CYS A 96 22.97 -10.43 -35.06
CA CYS A 96 21.52 -10.51 -34.92
C CYS A 96 20.87 -9.15 -35.12
N GLU A 97 19.86 -9.11 -35.98
CA GLU A 97 18.97 -7.98 -36.21
C GLU A 97 17.55 -8.44 -35.87
N ASN A 98 16.91 -7.75 -34.92
CA ASN A 98 15.55 -8.07 -34.44
C ASN A 98 14.62 -6.93 -34.89
N GLU A 99 14.25 -6.92 -36.18
CA GLU A 99 13.41 -5.86 -36.73
C GLU A 99 11.96 -6.03 -36.26
N ALA A 100 11.37 -4.98 -35.68
CA ALA A 100 9.98 -4.97 -35.24
C ALA A 100 9.00 -5.28 -36.40
N ILE A 101 8.06 -6.17 -36.15
CA ILE A 101 6.97 -6.52 -37.08
C ILE A 101 5.89 -5.44 -36.98
N ALA A 102 5.70 -4.68 -38.06
CA ALA A 102 4.66 -3.64 -38.13
C ALA A 102 3.26 -4.21 -37.79
N GLY A 103 2.55 -3.54 -36.88
CA GLY A 103 1.23 -3.95 -36.38
C GLY A 103 1.23 -5.10 -35.36
N CYS A 104 2.38 -5.68 -35.01
CA CYS A 104 2.48 -6.65 -33.92
C CYS A 104 2.55 -5.92 -32.58
N CYS A 105 1.95 -6.52 -31.56
CA CYS A 105 1.97 -5.99 -30.20
C CYS A 105 2.07 -7.10 -29.16
N THR A 106 2.63 -6.77 -28.01
CA THR A 106 2.53 -7.55 -26.76
C THR A 106 1.70 -6.81 -25.71
N SER A 107 1.55 -5.50 -25.88
CA SER A 107 0.74 -4.61 -25.04
C SER A 107 0.02 -3.54 -25.88
N ALA A 108 -0.98 -2.87 -25.31
CA ALA A 108 -1.68 -1.76 -25.97
C ALA A 108 -0.76 -0.56 -26.27
N THR A 109 0.31 -0.39 -25.49
CA THR A 109 1.27 0.71 -25.66
C THR A 109 2.07 0.57 -26.96
N ASP A 110 2.26 -0.65 -27.45
CA ASP A 110 2.99 -0.92 -28.70
C ASP A 110 2.21 -0.42 -29.93
N CYS A 111 0.92 -0.14 -29.79
CA CYS A 111 0.03 0.25 -30.90
C CYS A 111 -0.18 1.76 -31.05
N VAL A 112 0.36 2.60 -30.14
CA VAL A 112 0.00 4.03 -30.04
C VAL A 112 0.44 4.85 -31.27
N ASP A 113 1.43 4.39 -32.03
CA ASP A 113 1.92 5.07 -33.24
C ASP A 113 1.47 4.41 -34.56
N GLU A 114 0.62 3.37 -34.51
CA GLU A 114 0.12 2.70 -35.70
C GLU A 114 -0.96 3.54 -36.41
N PRO A 115 -0.96 3.59 -37.76
CA PRO A 115 -1.99 4.31 -38.50
C PRO A 115 -3.35 3.64 -38.36
N TRP A 116 -4.38 4.44 -38.06
CA TRP A 116 -5.76 3.98 -37.96
C TRP A 116 -6.23 3.22 -39.21
N PRO A 117 -6.95 2.09 -39.07
CA PRO A 117 -7.36 1.29 -40.21
C PRO A 117 -8.37 2.06 -41.09
N PRO A 118 -8.23 2.03 -42.42
CA PRO A 118 -9.18 2.70 -43.30
C PRO A 118 -10.57 2.07 -43.18
N GLY A 119 -11.58 2.89 -42.86
CA GLY A 119 -12.98 2.47 -42.75
C GLY A 119 -13.49 2.25 -41.32
N VAL A 120 -12.66 2.53 -40.31
CA VAL A 120 -13.08 2.70 -38.92
C VAL A 120 -13.52 4.16 -38.73
N GLU A 121 -14.74 4.39 -38.26
CA GLU A 121 -15.34 5.74 -38.15
C GLU A 121 -15.02 6.47 -36.82
N CYS A 122 -14.16 5.92 -35.96
CA CYS A 122 -13.63 6.67 -34.82
C CYS A 122 -12.30 7.35 -35.21
N SER A 123 -12.14 8.60 -34.82
CA SER A 123 -10.86 9.29 -34.91
C SER A 123 -9.97 8.91 -33.72
N GLU A 124 -8.70 9.34 -33.72
CA GLU A 124 -7.81 9.16 -32.56
C GLU A 124 -8.38 9.77 -31.27
N ALA A 125 -9.36 10.67 -31.37
CA ALA A 125 -10.08 11.26 -30.25
C ALA A 125 -11.24 10.40 -29.71
N ASP A 126 -11.73 9.41 -30.48
CA ASP A 126 -12.98 8.68 -30.17
C ASP A 126 -12.76 7.17 -29.94
N GLY A 127 -11.50 6.71 -29.91
CA GLY A 127 -11.20 5.29 -29.73
C GLY A 127 -9.78 5.05 -29.24
N HIS A 128 -9.51 3.81 -28.82
CA HIS A 128 -8.20 3.38 -28.33
C HIS A 128 -7.70 2.16 -29.10
N TRP A 129 -6.39 1.89 -28.98
CA TRP A 129 -5.79 0.67 -29.51
C TRP A 129 -5.82 -0.45 -28.46
N GLU A 130 -6.22 -1.63 -28.89
CA GLU A 130 -6.13 -2.86 -28.11
C GLU A 130 -5.19 -3.86 -28.78
N CYS A 131 -4.38 -4.54 -27.97
CA CYS A 131 -3.57 -5.64 -28.47
C CYS A 131 -4.34 -6.97 -28.34
N THR A 132 -4.86 -7.48 -29.46
CA THR A 132 -5.62 -8.73 -29.46
C THR A 132 -4.96 -9.78 -30.33
N GLY A 133 -4.44 -10.84 -29.71
CA GLY A 133 -3.79 -11.95 -30.43
C GLY A 133 -2.55 -11.50 -31.21
N ASN A 134 -1.74 -10.63 -30.59
CA ASN A 134 -0.50 -10.08 -31.14
C ASN A 134 -0.70 -9.19 -32.37
N ASN A 135 -1.85 -8.57 -32.48
CA ASN A 135 -2.18 -7.65 -33.55
C ASN A 135 -2.91 -6.43 -32.98
N CYS A 136 -2.50 -5.25 -33.42
CA CYS A 136 -3.16 -4.01 -33.02
C CYS A 136 -4.56 -3.92 -33.65
N SER A 137 -5.58 -3.83 -32.80
CA SER A 137 -6.96 -3.62 -33.20
C SER A 137 -7.49 -2.32 -32.62
N ALA A 138 -7.97 -1.44 -33.50
CA ALA A 138 -8.70 -0.24 -33.09
C ALA A 138 -10.05 -0.63 -32.47
N SER A 139 -10.30 -0.17 -31.25
CA SER A 139 -11.56 -0.32 -30.54
C SER A 139 -12.28 1.03 -30.50
N CYS A 140 -13.48 1.08 -31.07
CA CYS A 140 -14.34 2.26 -31.05
C CYS A 140 -15.53 2.00 -30.12
N GLU A 141 -15.30 1.90 -28.82
CA GLU A 141 -16.41 1.87 -27.86
C GLU A 141 -16.82 3.31 -27.55
N ALA A 142 -17.82 3.81 -28.28
CA ALA A 142 -18.48 5.06 -27.97
C ALA A 142 -19.15 4.95 -26.58
N GLY A 143 -18.56 5.54 -25.55
CA GLY A 143 -19.26 5.69 -24.27
C GLY A 143 -18.45 5.85 -22.98
N SER A 144 -17.11 5.88 -22.99
CA SER A 144 -16.37 6.09 -21.73
C SER A 144 -15.44 7.29 -21.71
N GLU A 145 -15.02 7.78 -22.88
CA GLU A 145 -14.13 8.93 -22.98
C GLU A 145 -14.84 10.14 -23.57
N CYS A 146 -14.61 11.31 -22.99
CA CYS A 146 -15.13 12.59 -23.46
C CYS A 146 -13.99 13.59 -23.56
N GLU A 147 -14.06 14.51 -24.53
CA GLU A 147 -13.17 15.66 -24.59
C GLU A 147 -13.89 16.93 -24.16
N THR A 148 -15.21 16.94 -24.30
CA THR A 148 -16.09 18.05 -23.94
C THR A 148 -17.38 17.56 -23.31
N ASP A 149 -18.10 18.45 -22.62
CA ASP A 149 -19.40 18.13 -22.04
C ASP A 149 -20.45 17.74 -23.09
N GLU A 150 -20.25 18.09 -24.36
CA GLU A 150 -21.13 17.72 -25.46
C GLU A 150 -21.05 16.23 -25.81
N ASP A 151 -19.98 15.54 -25.43
CA ASP A 151 -19.78 14.12 -25.72
C ASP A 151 -20.60 13.23 -24.76
N CYS A 152 -20.98 13.76 -23.60
CA CYS A 152 -21.68 13.03 -22.56
C CYS A 152 -23.21 13.08 -22.70
N THR A 153 -23.71 12.51 -23.81
CA THR A 153 -25.13 12.59 -24.20
C THR A 153 -26.04 11.53 -23.58
N GLU A 154 -25.50 10.52 -22.91
CA GLU A 154 -26.33 9.51 -22.26
C GLU A 154 -27.09 10.11 -21.07
N THR A 155 -28.26 9.57 -20.74
CA THR A 155 -29.14 10.10 -19.69
C THR A 155 -29.25 9.07 -18.57
N ALA A 156 -28.35 9.10 -17.59
CA ALA A 156 -28.54 8.36 -16.35
C ALA A 156 -29.27 9.26 -15.36
N GLY A 157 -30.47 8.86 -14.96
CA GLY A 157 -31.22 9.61 -13.94
C GLY A 157 -30.58 9.43 -12.56
N CYS A 158 -30.33 10.52 -11.84
CA CYS A 158 -30.10 10.43 -10.40
C CYS A 158 -31.33 9.77 -9.75
N GLN A 159 -31.12 8.94 -8.70
CA GLN A 159 -32.23 8.41 -7.92
C GLN A 159 -33.05 9.58 -7.34
N GLY A 160 -34.22 9.85 -7.92
CA GLY A 160 -35.04 11.03 -7.57
C GLY A 160 -35.77 11.68 -8.74
N GLY A 161 -35.51 11.28 -9.99
CA GLY A 161 -36.31 11.69 -11.15
C GLY A 161 -35.99 13.08 -11.70
N VAL A 162 -34.82 13.63 -11.39
CA VAL A 162 -34.29 14.84 -12.03
C VAL A 162 -33.24 14.38 -13.06
N THR A 163 -33.47 14.66 -14.34
CA THR A 163 -32.48 14.46 -15.39
C THR A 163 -31.59 15.68 -15.46
N LEU A 164 -30.32 15.53 -15.09
CA LEU A 164 -29.27 16.50 -15.34
C LEU A 164 -28.20 15.83 -16.21
N GLY A 165 -27.52 16.64 -17.02
CA GLY A 165 -26.48 16.19 -17.94
C GLY A 165 -25.26 15.64 -17.21
N PHE A 166 -24.37 15.03 -17.99
CA PHE A 166 -23.04 14.64 -17.56
C PHE A 166 -22.05 15.77 -17.91
N GLU A 167 -20.96 15.87 -17.15
CA GLU A 167 -19.85 16.79 -17.43
C GLU A 167 -18.59 15.95 -17.69
N CYS A 168 -17.73 16.44 -18.57
CA CYS A 168 -16.51 15.77 -18.90
C CYS A 168 -15.40 16.12 -17.91
N VAL A 169 -15.02 15.17 -17.06
CA VAL A 169 -13.99 15.37 -16.03
C VAL A 169 -12.85 14.39 -16.25
N LEU A 170 -11.67 14.92 -16.59
CA LEU A 170 -10.44 14.16 -16.84
C LEU A 170 -10.62 13.02 -17.87
N GLY A 171 -11.33 13.31 -18.97
CA GLY A 171 -11.53 12.33 -20.03
C GLY A 171 -12.63 11.32 -19.74
N THR A 172 -13.44 11.48 -18.68
CA THR A 172 -14.55 10.58 -18.36
C THR A 172 -15.84 11.33 -18.10
N CYS A 173 -16.96 10.83 -18.64
CA CYS A 173 -18.28 11.40 -18.39
C CYS A 173 -18.73 11.10 -16.97
N LYS A 174 -18.65 12.09 -16.07
CA LYS A 174 -19.09 11.94 -14.69
C LYS A 174 -20.54 12.46 -14.55
N PRO A 175 -21.44 11.69 -13.91
CA PRO A 175 -22.77 12.17 -13.59
C PRO A 175 -22.69 13.28 -12.53
N VAL A 176 -23.51 14.32 -12.68
CA VAL A 176 -23.62 15.49 -11.76
C VAL A 176 -24.26 15.12 -10.40
N CYS A 177 -24.35 13.84 -10.06
CA CYS A 177 -24.93 13.37 -8.80
C CYS A 177 -23.81 13.08 -7.79
N CYS A 178 -23.93 13.61 -6.57
CA CYS A 178 -23.11 13.21 -5.42
C CYS A 178 -23.96 12.49 -4.37
N ASN A 179 -23.37 11.58 -3.60
CA ASN A 179 -23.97 10.97 -2.41
C ASN A 179 -23.27 11.42 -1.13
N THR A 180 -22.03 11.90 -1.24
CA THR A 180 -21.21 12.38 -0.11
C THR A 180 -20.41 13.61 -0.52
N ASP A 181 -19.95 14.39 0.45
CA ASP A 181 -19.11 15.57 0.21
C ASP A 181 -17.77 15.22 -0.45
N ALA A 182 -17.24 14.01 -0.19
CA ALA A 182 -15.99 13.54 -0.76
C ALA A 182 -16.05 13.39 -2.29
N GLU A 183 -17.22 13.05 -2.84
CA GLU A 183 -17.44 12.91 -4.28
C GLU A 183 -17.39 14.27 -5.01
N CYS A 184 -17.46 15.38 -4.26
CA CYS A 184 -17.39 16.74 -4.78
C CYS A 184 -15.98 17.35 -4.76
N LEU A 185 -14.97 16.67 -4.20
CA LEU A 185 -13.63 17.23 -3.98
C LEU A 185 -12.84 17.45 -5.28
N ASP A 186 -13.19 16.73 -6.35
CA ASP A 186 -12.53 16.85 -7.66
C ASP A 186 -13.16 17.92 -8.57
N TRP A 187 -14.17 18.65 -8.10
CA TRP A 187 -14.88 19.65 -8.91
C TRP A 187 -14.09 20.96 -9.03
N ALA A 188 -14.10 21.54 -10.22
CA ALA A 188 -13.51 22.86 -10.46
C ALA A 188 -14.39 23.99 -9.89
N TRP A 189 -13.75 24.98 -9.27
CA TRP A 189 -14.42 26.19 -8.79
C TRP A 189 -14.88 27.05 -9.97
N THR A 190 -16.13 27.52 -9.95
CA THR A 190 -16.71 28.27 -11.08
C THR A 190 -16.46 29.77 -11.04
N GLU A 191 -16.01 30.36 -9.93
CA GLU A 191 -15.44 31.72 -9.82
C GLU A 191 -14.92 31.98 -8.39
N ALA A 192 -14.20 33.09 -8.15
CA ALA A 192 -13.43 33.44 -6.95
C ALA A 192 -14.16 33.24 -5.60
N CYS A 193 -14.17 32.00 -5.12
CA CYS A 193 -14.75 31.55 -3.88
C CYS A 193 -13.70 30.67 -3.20
N GLU A 194 -13.19 31.11 -2.05
CA GLU A 194 -12.39 30.28 -1.15
C GLU A 194 -13.38 29.69 -0.13
N GLY A 195 -13.65 28.38 -0.24
CA GLY A 195 -14.63 27.70 0.61
C GLY A 195 -14.54 26.19 0.46
N ARG A 196 -15.65 25.47 0.67
CA ARG A 196 -15.75 24.01 0.46
C ARG A 196 -16.91 23.63 -0.46
N PHE A 197 -16.84 22.45 -1.07
CA PHE A 197 -17.99 21.81 -1.71
C PHE A 197 -18.73 20.93 -0.70
N GLU A 198 -20.06 20.98 -0.72
CA GLU A 198 -20.94 20.13 0.10
C GLU A 198 -22.00 19.49 -0.81
N CYS A 199 -22.25 18.20 -0.62
CA CYS A 199 -23.24 17.46 -1.37
C CYS A 199 -24.65 17.76 -0.83
N THR A 200 -25.32 18.73 -1.45
CA THR A 200 -26.65 19.15 -1.03
C THR A 200 -27.70 18.62 -1.99
N ARG A 201 -28.54 17.68 -1.53
CA ARG A 201 -29.64 17.06 -2.31
C ARG A 201 -29.16 16.46 -3.64
N PHE A 202 -28.12 15.65 -3.56
CA PHE A 202 -27.48 14.99 -4.69
C PHE A 202 -26.74 15.93 -5.66
N HIS A 203 -26.52 17.20 -5.32
CA HIS A 203 -25.72 18.12 -6.13
C HIS A 203 -24.56 18.69 -5.33
N CYS A 204 -23.38 18.77 -5.93
CA CYS A 204 -22.24 19.48 -5.36
C CYS A 204 -22.52 20.99 -5.36
N ALA A 205 -22.72 21.56 -4.17
CA ALA A 205 -22.91 22.99 -4.00
C ALA A 205 -21.63 23.62 -3.43
N GLN A 206 -21.18 24.73 -4.03
CA GLN A 206 -20.11 25.54 -3.47
C GLN A 206 -20.66 26.33 -2.27
N LEU A 207 -20.13 26.07 -1.07
CA LEU A 207 -20.28 26.97 0.07
C LEU A 207 -19.06 27.88 0.15
N CYS A 208 -19.27 29.13 -0.24
CA CYS A 208 -18.28 30.17 0.01
C CYS A 208 -18.28 30.54 1.49
N ASP A 209 -17.09 30.63 2.08
CA ASP A 209 -16.97 31.10 3.46
C ASP A 209 -17.38 32.59 3.55
N ASP A 210 -18.15 32.92 4.58
CA ASP A 210 -18.68 34.26 4.89
C ASP A 210 -17.51 35.27 5.08
N PRO A 211 -17.68 36.59 4.85
CA PRO A 211 -16.60 37.58 4.75
C PRO A 211 -15.99 37.99 6.12
N LEU A 212 -15.87 37.05 7.07
CA LEU A 212 -15.40 37.31 8.43
C LEU A 212 -13.89 37.16 8.63
N CYS A 213 -13.15 36.53 7.72
CA CYS A 213 -11.69 36.55 7.77
C CYS A 213 -11.17 37.98 7.48
N GLY A 214 -10.40 38.55 8.42
CA GLY A 214 -9.82 39.91 8.37
C GLY A 214 -10.38 40.87 9.43
N ASN A 215 -11.10 40.37 10.44
CA ASN A 215 -11.64 41.17 11.54
C ASN A 215 -10.65 41.34 12.71
N GLY A 216 -9.52 40.61 12.69
CA GLY A 216 -8.47 40.64 13.70
C GLY A 216 -8.74 39.80 14.94
N THR A 217 -9.75 38.91 14.93
CA THR A 217 -10.11 38.05 16.06
C THR A 217 -10.41 36.64 15.57
N CYS A 218 -9.74 35.63 16.15
CA CYS A 218 -9.99 34.22 15.84
C CYS A 218 -11.18 33.68 16.64
N ASP A 219 -12.32 33.44 15.99
CA ASP A 219 -13.54 32.89 16.60
C ASP A 219 -13.68 31.37 16.35
N THR A 220 -13.09 30.57 17.24
CA THR A 220 -13.13 29.11 17.15
C THR A 220 -14.54 28.52 17.29
N ILE A 221 -15.52 29.27 17.84
CA ILE A 221 -16.92 28.81 17.95
C ILE A 221 -17.62 28.87 16.58
N ARG A 222 -17.12 29.73 15.67
CA ARG A 222 -17.62 29.86 14.29
C ARG A 222 -16.80 29.09 13.26
N GLY A 223 -15.86 28.27 13.70
CA GLY A 223 -15.02 27.47 12.82
C GLY A 223 -13.82 28.22 12.25
N GLU A 224 -13.47 29.39 12.79
CA GLU A 224 -12.23 30.09 12.44
C GLU A 224 -11.06 29.39 13.13
N GLY A 225 -10.14 28.85 12.35
CA GLY A 225 -8.89 28.23 12.76
C GLY A 225 -7.78 28.63 11.78
N ILE A 226 -6.54 28.24 12.07
CA ILE A 226 -5.38 28.61 11.23
C ILE A 226 -5.51 28.14 9.78
N SER A 227 -6.28 27.07 9.54
CA SER A 227 -6.57 26.52 8.22
C SER A 227 -7.71 27.23 7.48
N THR A 228 -8.59 27.95 8.18
CA THR A 228 -9.80 28.56 7.61
C THR A 228 -9.73 30.10 7.59
N CYS A 229 -9.11 30.74 8.59
CA CYS A 229 -8.86 32.19 8.62
C CYS A 229 -7.42 32.49 9.13
N PRO A 230 -6.37 32.21 8.33
CA PRO A 230 -4.98 32.38 8.75
C PRO A 230 -4.62 33.81 9.16
N THR A 231 -5.29 34.82 8.60
CA THR A 231 -5.05 36.24 8.90
C THR A 231 -5.44 36.63 10.33
N ASP A 232 -6.48 36.01 10.89
CA ASP A 232 -7.02 36.36 12.21
C ASP A 232 -6.58 35.39 13.32
N CYS A 233 -6.12 34.18 12.94
CA CYS A 233 -5.78 33.08 13.85
C CYS A 233 -4.26 32.81 14.01
N VAL A 234 -3.40 33.79 13.74
CA VAL A 234 -1.95 33.65 13.97
C VAL A 234 -1.67 33.56 15.48
N VAL A 235 -1.05 32.45 15.90
CA VAL A 235 -0.61 32.26 17.29
C VAL A 235 0.61 33.14 17.55
N ALA A 236 0.46 34.11 18.46
CA ALA A 236 1.56 34.92 18.93
C ALA A 236 2.54 34.05 19.75
N CYS A 237 3.80 33.98 19.35
CA CYS A 237 4.85 33.26 20.07
C CYS A 237 5.83 34.22 20.74
N THR A 238 6.43 33.80 21.86
CA THR A 238 7.56 34.50 22.48
C THR A 238 8.86 33.70 22.38
N THR A 239 8.74 32.39 22.23
CA THR A 239 9.84 31.44 22.03
C THR A 239 9.43 30.38 21.00
N ALA A 240 10.41 29.68 20.41
CA ALA A 240 10.15 28.57 19.50
C ALA A 240 9.32 27.44 20.16
N THR A 241 9.46 27.25 21.47
CA THR A 241 8.70 26.25 22.24
C THR A 241 7.20 26.52 22.23
N ASP A 242 6.79 27.79 22.14
CA ASP A 242 5.37 28.17 22.09
C ASP A 242 4.69 27.65 20.80
N CYS A 243 5.48 27.30 19.78
CA CYS A 243 5.01 26.79 18.49
C CYS A 243 4.91 25.25 18.45
N ASN A 244 5.45 24.53 19.44
CA ASN A 244 5.53 23.06 19.42
C ASN A 244 4.17 22.34 19.51
N THR A 245 3.09 23.07 19.81
CA THR A 245 1.73 22.51 19.81
C THR A 245 1.02 22.64 18.46
N LEU A 246 1.64 23.32 17.48
CA LEU A 246 1.09 23.45 16.13
C LEU A 246 1.34 22.16 15.33
N ALA A 247 0.42 21.81 14.45
CA ALA A 247 0.60 20.70 13.53
C ALA A 247 1.68 21.06 12.48
N TRP A 248 2.53 20.09 12.14
CA TRP A 248 3.60 20.27 11.16
C TRP A 248 3.02 20.25 9.74
N PRO A 249 3.12 21.34 8.95
CA PRO A 249 2.34 21.48 7.72
C PRO A 249 2.97 20.83 6.47
N LEU A 250 4.21 20.34 6.52
CA LEU A 250 4.92 19.82 5.34
C LEU A 250 5.70 18.51 5.63
N PRO A 251 5.96 17.66 4.62
CA PRO A 251 6.76 16.43 4.75
C PRO A 251 8.27 16.74 4.81
N CYS A 252 8.70 17.65 5.67
CA CYS A 252 10.10 17.96 5.90
C CYS A 252 10.46 17.84 7.39
N ASN A 253 11.66 17.34 7.68
CA ASN A 253 12.24 17.34 9.01
C ASN A 253 12.89 18.70 9.27
N GLY A 254 12.63 19.30 10.43
CA GLY A 254 13.04 20.67 10.71
C GLY A 254 12.68 21.13 12.13
N TYR A 255 12.78 22.42 12.41
CA TYR A 255 12.46 23.01 13.72
C TYR A 255 11.57 24.26 13.58
N TYR A 256 10.77 24.55 14.62
CA TYR A 256 9.97 25.78 14.67
C TYR A 256 10.85 26.98 15.06
N THR A 257 10.55 28.14 14.47
CA THR A 257 11.17 29.43 14.83
C THR A 257 10.09 30.41 15.23
N CYS A 258 10.36 31.23 16.24
CA CYS A 258 9.50 32.37 16.55
C CYS A 258 10.16 33.65 16.01
N GLU A 259 9.64 34.18 14.91
CA GLU A 259 10.10 35.44 14.34
C GLU A 259 8.99 36.49 14.45
N THR A 260 9.29 37.59 15.15
CA THR A 260 8.37 38.74 15.28
C THR A 260 6.96 38.35 15.73
N ASP A 261 6.88 37.59 16.82
CA ASP A 261 5.63 37.07 17.39
C ASP A 261 4.83 36.14 16.45
N THR A 262 5.47 35.53 15.44
CA THR A 262 4.83 34.57 14.53
C THR A 262 5.61 33.26 14.49
N CYS A 263 4.90 32.14 14.61
CA CYS A 263 5.48 30.82 14.42
C CYS A 263 5.79 30.56 12.94
N GLY A 264 7.07 30.43 12.62
CA GLY A 264 7.60 29.92 11.35
C GLY A 264 8.16 28.51 11.50
N TYR A 265 8.37 27.82 10.39
CA TYR A 265 9.04 26.51 10.34
C TYR A 265 10.26 26.58 9.41
N VAL A 266 11.36 25.96 9.82
CA VAL A 266 12.59 25.86 9.01
C VAL A 266 12.85 24.38 8.77
N CYS A 267 12.78 23.94 7.51
CA CYS A 267 13.22 22.60 7.14
C CYS A 267 14.76 22.54 7.22
N ASP A 268 15.29 21.65 8.05
CA ASP A 268 16.74 21.47 8.23
C ASP A 268 17.07 19.97 8.33
N TYR A 269 17.43 19.40 7.19
CA TYR A 269 17.85 18.00 7.04
C TYR A 269 19.27 17.73 7.55
N SER A 270 19.98 18.73 8.07
CA SER A 270 21.35 18.57 8.58
C SER A 270 21.43 18.41 10.09
N ARG A 271 20.36 18.76 10.82
CA ARG A 271 20.21 18.52 12.27
C ARG A 271 19.46 17.23 12.54
N CYS A 272 18.29 17.06 11.91
CA CYS A 272 17.60 15.78 11.97
C CYS A 272 18.28 14.75 11.03
N GLY A 273 18.66 13.59 11.55
CA GLY A 273 19.25 12.44 10.85
C GLY A 273 20.66 12.10 11.29
N ASP A 274 21.22 12.78 12.30
CA ASP A 274 22.58 12.55 12.79
C ASP A 274 22.66 11.45 13.88
N GLY A 275 21.51 10.92 14.32
CA GLY A 275 21.39 9.86 15.30
C GLY A 275 21.52 10.32 16.76
N ALA A 276 21.60 11.62 17.03
CA ALA A 276 21.51 12.19 18.37
C ALA A 276 20.19 12.97 18.53
N CYS A 277 19.64 12.99 19.75
CA CYS A 277 18.48 13.83 20.07
C CYS A 277 18.98 15.03 20.88
N ASP A 278 19.21 16.15 20.19
CA ASP A 278 19.76 17.37 20.76
C ASP A 278 18.69 18.22 21.49
N SER A 279 19.13 19.24 22.24
CA SER A 279 18.23 20.03 23.10
C SER A 279 17.21 20.89 22.36
N ASP A 280 17.43 21.16 21.07
CA ASP A 280 16.53 21.85 20.15
C ASP A 280 15.66 20.89 19.33
N GLU A 281 15.72 19.58 19.63
CA GLU A 281 14.98 18.53 18.94
C GLU A 281 13.94 17.88 19.85
N SER A 282 12.87 17.38 19.25
CA SER A 282 11.77 16.71 19.94
C SER A 282 11.27 15.55 19.11
N GLY A 283 10.54 14.62 19.73
CA GLY A 283 9.87 13.52 19.01
C GLY A 283 8.88 13.99 17.93
N PHE A 284 8.50 15.27 17.94
CA PHE A 284 7.63 15.88 16.93
C PHE A 284 8.39 16.59 15.81
N SER A 285 9.61 17.07 16.05
CA SER A 285 10.41 17.86 15.08
C SER A 285 11.51 17.05 14.38
N CYS A 286 12.13 16.10 15.07
CA CYS A 286 13.12 15.15 14.52
C CYS A 286 12.79 13.73 15.00
N ARG A 287 11.71 13.15 14.45
CA ARG A 287 11.21 11.83 14.88
C ARG A 287 12.25 10.72 14.68
N GLU A 288 13.03 10.76 13.60
CA GLU A 288 14.04 9.75 13.31
C GLU A 288 15.18 9.67 14.35
N ASP A 289 15.54 10.76 15.02
CA ASP A 289 16.63 10.75 16.01
C ASP A 289 16.12 10.66 17.45
N CYS A 290 14.96 11.27 17.73
CA CYS A 290 14.39 11.32 19.07
C CYS A 290 13.47 10.14 19.43
N LEU A 291 12.98 9.36 18.45
CA LEU A 291 12.05 8.23 18.69
C LEU A 291 12.55 6.86 18.20
N ARG A 292 13.72 6.75 17.56
CA ARG A 292 14.11 5.50 16.90
C ARG A 292 14.60 4.38 17.84
N ASP A 293 15.02 4.68 19.08
CA ASP A 293 15.59 3.68 19.99
C ASP A 293 15.18 3.82 21.47
N LYS A 294 13.95 4.27 21.75
CA LYS A 294 13.45 4.38 23.13
C LYS A 294 12.10 3.70 23.33
N CYS A 295 12.11 2.46 23.84
CA CYS A 295 10.92 1.77 24.34
C CYS A 295 10.65 2.17 25.80
N LEU A 296 9.37 2.23 26.21
CA LEU A 296 8.95 2.42 27.60
C LEU A 296 8.40 1.11 28.19
N SER A 297 7.94 0.20 27.33
CA SER A 297 7.42 -1.13 27.66
C SER A 297 7.71 -2.12 26.53
N GLY A 298 7.54 -3.43 26.77
CA GLY A 298 7.69 -4.46 25.73
C GLY A 298 6.72 -4.29 24.56
N GLY A 299 5.55 -3.68 24.79
CA GLY A 299 4.56 -3.39 23.75
C GLY A 299 5.05 -2.41 22.68
N ASP A 300 5.97 -1.49 23.04
CA ASP A 300 6.56 -0.52 22.10
C ASP A 300 7.52 -1.17 21.09
N CYS A 301 7.84 -2.45 21.29
CA CYS A 301 8.74 -3.23 20.45
C CYS A 301 8.01 -4.17 19.48
N LEU A 302 6.68 -4.32 19.64
CA LEU A 302 5.84 -5.02 18.68
C LEU A 302 5.96 -4.27 17.34
N HIS A 303 6.07 -5.00 16.21
CA HIS A 303 6.40 -4.53 14.84
C HIS A 303 7.90 -4.44 14.45
N ARG A 304 8.84 -4.76 15.34
CA ARG A 304 10.24 -4.97 14.93
C ARG A 304 10.46 -6.38 14.35
N GLY A 305 11.32 -6.49 13.34
CA GLY A 305 11.66 -7.78 12.71
C GLY A 305 12.52 -8.66 13.63
N TRP A 306 12.21 -9.95 13.69
CA TRP A 306 12.97 -10.94 14.47
C TRP A 306 14.33 -11.23 13.82
N ALA A 307 15.35 -11.47 14.65
CA ALA A 307 16.57 -12.11 14.19
C ALA A 307 16.23 -13.53 13.72
N LEU A 308 16.74 -13.92 12.54
CA LEU A 308 16.48 -15.23 11.93
C LEU A 308 16.81 -16.37 12.93
N GLY A 309 15.80 -17.16 13.31
CA GLY A 309 15.94 -18.32 14.20
C GLY A 309 15.72 -18.05 15.70
N CYS A 310 15.05 -16.95 16.06
CA CYS A 310 14.69 -16.61 17.43
C CYS A 310 13.17 -16.78 17.65
N ASP A 311 12.78 -17.74 18.50
CA ASP A 311 11.42 -17.87 19.03
C ASP A 311 11.43 -17.38 20.50
N GLY A 312 10.69 -16.31 20.82
CA GLY A 312 10.74 -15.65 22.13
C GLY A 312 9.83 -14.42 22.24
N HIS A 313 10.13 -13.48 23.14
CA HIS A 313 9.38 -12.22 23.32
C HIS A 313 10.30 -10.97 23.24
N TRP A 314 9.71 -9.79 23.09
CA TRP A 314 10.42 -8.52 23.11
C TRP A 314 10.43 -7.92 24.52
N ASN A 315 11.62 -7.66 25.05
CA ASN A 315 11.79 -6.97 26.33
C ASN A 315 12.29 -5.54 26.12
N CYS A 316 11.76 -4.61 26.92
CA CYS A 316 12.27 -3.27 27.02
C CYS A 316 13.20 -3.14 28.22
N LEU A 317 14.51 -3.08 27.97
CA LEU A 317 15.49 -3.00 29.07
C LEU A 317 15.46 -1.61 29.70
N GLY A 318 14.76 -1.49 30.83
CA GLY A 318 14.43 -0.26 31.57
C GLY A 318 15.60 0.58 32.13
N GLY A 319 16.81 0.43 31.61
CA GLY A 319 17.95 1.31 31.87
C GLY A 319 18.58 1.91 30.60
N VAL A 320 18.24 1.39 29.42
CA VAL A 320 18.86 1.80 28.14
C VAL A 320 17.80 2.18 27.10
N LEU A 321 16.51 1.90 27.37
CA LEU A 321 15.37 2.15 26.49
C LEU A 321 15.47 1.42 25.13
N VAL A 322 16.28 0.36 25.02
CA VAL A 322 16.43 -0.40 23.76
C VAL A 322 15.56 -1.66 23.80
N CYS A 323 14.86 -1.94 22.70
CA CYS A 323 14.16 -3.20 22.47
C CYS A 323 15.16 -4.34 22.28
N ASN A 324 15.09 -5.36 23.13
CA ASN A 324 15.93 -6.54 23.06
C ASN A 324 15.07 -7.79 22.81
N ALA A 325 15.41 -8.57 21.78
CA ALA A 325 14.77 -9.86 21.53
C ALA A 325 15.36 -10.90 22.49
N GLU A 326 14.52 -11.45 23.37
CA GLU A 326 14.93 -12.53 24.28
C GLU A 326 14.53 -13.87 23.67
N CYS A 327 15.51 -14.57 23.09
CA CYS A 327 15.30 -15.86 22.44
C CYS A 327 15.35 -17.00 23.47
N GLY A 328 14.27 -17.78 23.55
CA GLY A 328 14.14 -18.95 24.41
C GLY A 328 13.31 -18.72 25.68
N GLY A 329 12.16 -19.38 25.73
CA GLY A 329 11.39 -19.70 26.94
C GLY A 329 10.25 -18.72 27.29
N ALA A 330 9.14 -18.83 26.57
CA ALA A 330 7.78 -18.68 27.08
C ALA A 330 6.87 -19.66 26.30
N CYS A 331 6.98 -19.68 24.97
CA CYS A 331 6.26 -20.68 24.15
C CYS A 331 6.76 -22.13 24.39
N GLY A 332 5.81 -23.07 24.46
CA GLY A 332 5.97 -24.52 24.60
C GLY A 332 5.52 -25.11 25.94
N ASP A 333 4.79 -24.37 26.79
CA ASP A 333 4.27 -24.86 28.07
C ASP A 333 2.75 -25.15 28.08
N ASP A 334 2.12 -25.05 26.91
CA ASP A 334 0.67 -25.20 26.67
C ASP A 334 -0.21 -24.14 27.37
N ILE A 335 0.36 -22.99 27.80
CA ILE A 335 -0.37 -21.88 28.43
C ILE A 335 -0.05 -20.57 27.69
N CYS A 336 -1.08 -19.88 27.20
CA CYS A 336 -0.90 -18.56 26.58
C CYS A 336 -0.84 -17.45 27.66
N ASP A 337 0.31 -16.81 27.88
CA ASP A 337 0.50 -15.68 28.82
C ASP A 337 0.69 -14.31 28.11
N PRO A 338 -0.36 -13.47 28.02
CA PRO A 338 -0.28 -12.17 27.36
C PRO A 338 0.61 -11.16 28.09
N VAL A 339 0.85 -11.34 29.40
CA VAL A 339 1.69 -10.43 30.19
C VAL A 339 3.15 -10.56 29.79
N ASP A 340 3.54 -11.76 29.36
CA ASP A 340 4.88 -12.07 28.86
C ASP A 340 4.98 -11.94 27.32
N GLY A 341 3.92 -11.42 26.67
CA GLY A 341 3.91 -11.08 25.25
C GLY A 341 3.49 -12.23 24.31
N GLU A 342 2.85 -13.25 24.85
CA GLU A 342 2.35 -14.37 24.05
C GLU A 342 1.02 -14.05 23.37
N SER A 343 0.90 -14.48 22.12
CA SER A 343 -0.27 -14.30 21.27
C SER A 343 -0.30 -15.42 20.24
N GLY A 344 -1.43 -15.60 19.55
CA GLY A 344 -1.50 -16.57 18.44
C GLY A 344 -0.49 -16.31 17.32
N LEU A 345 0.07 -15.10 17.24
CA LEU A 345 1.13 -14.74 16.28
C LEU A 345 2.55 -14.96 16.84
N SER A 346 2.75 -14.85 18.15
CA SER A 346 4.07 -15.02 18.79
C SER A 346 4.33 -16.42 19.33
N CYS A 347 3.29 -17.14 19.78
CA CYS A 347 3.37 -18.49 20.33
C CYS A 347 2.20 -19.38 19.84
N PRO A 348 2.09 -19.70 18.54
CA PRO A 348 0.95 -20.46 17.99
C PRO A 348 0.80 -21.89 18.53
N GLY A 349 1.83 -22.43 19.20
CA GLY A 349 1.77 -23.73 19.90
C GLY A 349 0.96 -23.69 21.19
N ASP A 350 1.03 -22.58 21.92
CA ASP A 350 0.40 -22.41 23.24
C ASP A 350 -0.85 -21.53 23.14
N CYS A 351 -0.85 -20.59 22.19
CA CYS A 351 -1.97 -19.72 21.85
C CYS A 351 -2.58 -20.18 20.53
N VAL A 352 -3.54 -21.11 20.58
CA VAL A 352 -4.31 -21.48 19.37
C VAL A 352 -5.17 -20.29 18.95
N ALA A 353 -5.10 -19.91 17.67
CA ALA A 353 -5.96 -18.87 17.10
C ALA A 353 -7.44 -19.21 17.35
N GLY A 354 -8.10 -18.45 18.21
CA GLY A 354 -9.49 -18.68 18.65
C GLY A 354 -9.69 -18.90 20.15
N GLY A 355 -8.65 -18.78 20.98
CA GLY A 355 -8.79 -18.83 22.44
C GLY A 355 -9.43 -17.56 23.02
N CYS A 356 -10.49 -17.68 23.82
CA CYS A 356 -11.15 -16.56 24.48
C CYS A 356 -10.63 -16.38 25.92
N THR A 357 -10.10 -15.20 26.23
CA THR A 357 -9.52 -14.86 27.55
C THR A 357 -10.22 -13.70 28.25
N PHE A 358 -10.93 -12.84 27.51
CA PHE A 358 -11.70 -11.69 28.03
C PHE A 358 -13.22 -11.84 27.88
N GLY A 359 -13.71 -13.07 27.72
CA GLY A 359 -15.13 -13.41 27.66
C GLY A 359 -15.66 -13.56 26.24
N VAL A 360 -16.98 -13.39 26.05
CA VAL A 360 -17.67 -13.63 24.77
C VAL A 360 -17.18 -12.76 23.62
N MET A 361 -16.51 -11.64 23.93
CA MET A 361 -15.99 -10.68 22.95
C MET A 361 -14.90 -11.28 22.04
N ASP A 362 -14.14 -12.25 22.54
CA ASP A 362 -13.06 -12.88 21.77
C ASP A 362 -13.57 -13.94 20.78
N CYS A 363 -14.85 -14.34 20.91
CA CYS A 363 -15.46 -15.35 20.06
C CYS A 363 -16.14 -14.79 18.80
N PHE A 364 -16.20 -13.46 18.64
CA PHE A 364 -16.88 -12.82 17.51
C PHE A 364 -16.18 -13.02 16.15
N GLU A 365 -14.88 -13.33 16.13
CA GLU A 365 -14.15 -13.62 14.90
C GLU A 365 -14.33 -15.07 14.43
N VAL A 366 -14.96 -15.92 15.23
CA VAL A 366 -15.28 -17.31 14.86
C VAL A 366 -16.61 -17.33 14.12
N ALA A 367 -16.53 -17.57 12.80
CA ALA A 367 -17.70 -17.61 11.93
C ALA A 367 -18.77 -18.61 12.43
N TRP A 368 -20.03 -18.16 12.53
CA TRP A 368 -21.19 -18.99 12.85
C TRP A 368 -21.57 -19.86 11.63
N ASP A 369 -20.69 -20.78 11.22
CA ASP A 369 -20.88 -21.54 10.00
C ASP A 369 -21.96 -22.62 10.16
N ALA A 370 -23.00 -22.54 9.32
CA ALA A 370 -24.10 -23.50 9.22
C ALA A 370 -23.66 -24.91 8.72
N ALA A 371 -22.40 -25.08 8.30
CA ALA A 371 -21.94 -26.25 7.56
C ALA A 371 -21.41 -27.41 8.42
N VAL A 372 -21.19 -27.23 9.73
CA VAL A 372 -20.66 -28.30 10.61
C VAL A 372 -21.74 -28.81 11.58
N GLY A 373 -22.64 -29.62 11.04
CA GLY A 373 -23.19 -30.81 11.70
C GLY A 373 -23.76 -30.68 13.12
N THR A 374 -24.60 -29.69 13.39
CA THR A 374 -25.82 -29.72 14.25
C THR A 374 -26.25 -28.27 14.45
N ALA A 375 -27.02 -27.73 13.49
CA ALA A 375 -27.61 -26.41 13.63
C ALA A 375 -28.51 -26.38 14.86
N CYS A 376 -28.32 -25.39 15.73
CA CYS A 376 -29.31 -25.07 16.76
C CYS A 376 -30.67 -24.86 16.05
N PRO A 377 -31.77 -25.50 16.48
CA PRO A 377 -33.09 -25.30 15.87
C PRO A 377 -33.69 -23.89 16.10
N GLY A 378 -32.92 -22.94 16.62
CA GLY A 378 -33.27 -21.55 16.94
C GLY A 378 -31.99 -20.73 17.16
N ASP A 379 -32.15 -19.50 17.65
CA ASP A 379 -31.05 -18.57 17.90
C ASP A 379 -30.10 -19.11 19.00
N GLY A 380 -28.82 -18.78 18.89
CA GLY A 380 -27.79 -19.17 19.84
C GLY A 380 -26.70 -18.10 19.91
N HIS A 381 -25.85 -18.19 20.93
CA HIS A 381 -24.74 -17.27 21.10
C HIS A 381 -23.43 -18.04 21.35
N TRP A 382 -22.31 -17.36 21.14
CA TRP A 382 -20.99 -17.88 21.51
C TRP A 382 -20.74 -17.62 22.99
N SER A 383 -20.39 -18.67 23.73
CA SER A 383 -19.94 -18.57 25.12
C SER A 383 -18.49 -19.02 25.21
N CYS A 384 -17.70 -18.32 26.02
CA CYS A 384 -16.35 -18.74 26.31
C CYS A 384 -16.37 -19.80 27.42
N ASP A 385 -15.95 -21.03 27.12
CA ASP A 385 -15.77 -22.04 28.16
C ASP A 385 -14.52 -21.71 28.98
N GLY A 386 -14.74 -21.17 30.19
CA GLY A 386 -13.67 -20.81 31.10
C GLY A 386 -12.79 -21.98 31.57
N ALA A 387 -13.16 -23.23 31.27
CA ALA A 387 -12.31 -24.40 31.56
C ALA A 387 -11.34 -24.74 30.42
N THR A 388 -11.69 -24.42 29.18
CA THR A 388 -10.91 -24.82 27.98
C THR A 388 -10.41 -23.62 27.17
N SER A 389 -10.81 -22.40 27.55
CA SER A 389 -10.57 -21.17 26.78
C SER A 389 -11.03 -21.27 25.33
N ALA A 390 -11.98 -22.18 25.03
CA ALA A 390 -12.55 -22.37 23.70
C ALA A 390 -13.92 -21.68 23.60
N CYS A 391 -14.23 -21.19 22.40
CA CYS A 391 -15.56 -20.68 22.08
C CYS A 391 -16.53 -21.83 21.83
N ASP A 392 -17.47 -22.02 22.75
CA ASP A 392 -18.54 -23.01 22.66
C ASP A 392 -19.84 -22.38 22.17
N ARG A 393 -20.59 -23.13 21.35
CA ARG A 393 -21.92 -22.73 20.88
C ARG A 393 -22.97 -23.09 21.93
N VAL A 394 -23.68 -22.09 22.44
CA VAL A 394 -24.81 -22.30 23.35
C VAL A 394 -26.10 -22.14 22.53
N CYS A 395 -26.77 -23.26 22.27
CA CYS A 395 -28.11 -23.25 21.68
C CYS A 395 -29.14 -22.99 22.79
N GLU A 396 -29.98 -21.96 22.66
CA GLU A 396 -31.00 -21.64 23.65
C GLU A 396 -32.42 -21.98 23.15
N ASP A 397 -33.34 -22.23 24.09
CA ASP A 397 -34.69 -22.75 23.83
C ASP A 397 -35.75 -21.67 23.55
N GLY A 398 -35.33 -20.53 22.99
CA GLY A 398 -36.21 -19.42 22.60
C GLY A 398 -36.66 -18.52 23.77
N SER A 399 -35.89 -18.52 24.87
CA SER A 399 -36.05 -17.58 26.00
C SER A 399 -34.79 -16.72 26.24
N GLY A 400 -33.88 -16.73 25.28
CA GLY A 400 -32.60 -16.02 25.32
C GLY A 400 -32.72 -14.52 25.06
N PRO A 401 -31.60 -13.80 25.16
CA PRO A 401 -31.52 -12.35 24.90
C PRO A 401 -32.11 -11.96 23.53
N CYS A 402 -31.96 -12.84 22.53
CA CYS A 402 -32.44 -12.59 21.18
C CYS A 402 -33.88 -13.10 20.96
N GLY A 403 -34.72 -12.24 20.40
CA GLY A 403 -36.17 -12.36 20.28
C GLY A 403 -36.96 -11.63 21.39
N ASP A 404 -36.33 -10.85 22.26
CA ASP A 404 -37.01 -10.12 23.35
C ASP A 404 -37.53 -8.73 22.91
N GLY A 405 -37.14 -8.30 21.70
CA GLY A 405 -37.52 -7.04 21.09
C GLY A 405 -36.65 -5.84 21.52
N VAL A 406 -35.55 -6.08 22.23
CA VAL A 406 -34.63 -5.05 22.74
C VAL A 406 -33.19 -5.42 22.39
N CYS A 407 -32.61 -4.74 21.40
CA CYS A 407 -31.17 -4.86 21.13
C CYS A 407 -30.35 -4.44 22.37
N ASP A 408 -29.67 -5.38 23.04
CA ASP A 408 -28.70 -5.14 24.12
C ASP A 408 -27.24 -5.39 23.65
N PRO A 409 -26.55 -4.36 23.13
CA PRO A 409 -25.16 -4.48 22.71
C PRO A 409 -24.21 -4.91 23.84
N ARG A 410 -24.57 -4.65 25.10
CA ARG A 410 -23.76 -5.07 26.27
C ARG A 410 -23.99 -6.54 26.60
N GLY A 411 -25.12 -7.10 26.19
CA GLY A 411 -25.41 -8.53 26.22
C GLY A 411 -24.78 -9.32 25.07
N GLY A 412 -24.12 -8.65 24.12
CA GLY A 412 -23.49 -9.26 22.95
C GLY A 412 -24.40 -9.31 21.72
N GLU A 413 -25.54 -8.61 21.75
CA GLU A 413 -26.44 -8.54 20.61
C GLU A 413 -25.93 -7.55 19.55
N SER A 414 -26.04 -7.95 18.29
CA SER A 414 -25.69 -7.13 17.14
C SER A 414 -26.59 -7.52 15.96
N PRO A 415 -26.68 -6.70 14.89
CA PRO A 415 -27.44 -7.08 13.70
C PRO A 415 -26.99 -8.42 13.09
N ASP A 416 -25.73 -8.82 13.31
CA ASP A 416 -25.18 -10.09 12.82
C ASP A 416 -25.49 -11.27 13.75
N ALA A 417 -25.42 -11.06 15.07
CA ALA A 417 -25.70 -12.10 16.05
C ALA A 417 -27.21 -12.30 16.26
N CYS A 418 -27.97 -11.21 16.29
CA CYS A 418 -29.39 -11.16 16.66
C CYS A 418 -30.17 -10.15 15.78
N PRO A 419 -30.31 -10.46 14.48
CA PRO A 419 -30.94 -9.56 13.51
C PRO A 419 -32.37 -9.18 13.86
N ASP A 420 -33.13 -10.08 14.49
CA ASP A 420 -34.55 -9.84 14.80
C ASP A 420 -34.75 -8.69 15.79
N ASP A 421 -33.84 -8.50 16.74
CA ASP A 421 -33.90 -7.42 17.73
C ASP A 421 -33.05 -6.20 17.35
N CYS A 422 -31.95 -6.41 16.63
CA CYS A 422 -30.95 -5.38 16.34
C CYS A 422 -30.99 -4.80 14.92
N ALA A 423 -31.83 -5.28 14.00
CA ALA A 423 -31.87 -4.77 12.63
C ALA A 423 -32.14 -3.26 12.53
N SER A 424 -32.83 -2.66 13.51
CA SER A 424 -33.08 -1.20 13.57
C SER A 424 -31.92 -0.37 14.14
N TYR A 425 -30.90 -1.02 14.71
CA TYR A 425 -29.74 -0.36 15.35
C TYR A 425 -28.48 -0.34 14.47
N GLY A 426 -28.61 -0.73 13.19
CA GLY A 426 -27.54 -0.57 12.21
C GLY A 426 -27.24 0.91 11.92
N CYS A 427 -25.97 1.26 11.85
CA CYS A 427 -25.53 2.63 11.57
C CYS A 427 -24.35 2.68 10.60
N SER A 428 -24.21 3.81 9.92
CA SER A 428 -23.03 4.17 9.13
C SER A 428 -22.30 5.39 9.73
N ALA A 429 -23.03 6.22 10.48
CA ALA A 429 -22.51 7.35 11.24
C ALA A 429 -23.28 7.53 12.56
N ALA A 430 -22.72 8.30 13.50
CA ALA A 430 -23.37 8.57 14.80
C ALA A 430 -24.76 9.23 14.66
N ALA A 431 -24.97 10.03 13.61
CA ALA A 431 -26.25 10.68 13.32
C ALA A 431 -27.39 9.68 13.08
N ASP A 432 -27.09 8.50 12.54
CA ASP A 432 -28.08 7.44 12.29
C ASP A 432 -28.71 6.94 13.61
N CYS A 433 -28.03 7.17 14.73
CA CYS A 433 -28.42 6.71 16.06
C CYS A 433 -29.18 7.76 16.88
N GLU A 434 -29.28 9.02 16.42
CA GLU A 434 -29.86 10.13 17.19
C GLU A 434 -31.37 9.99 17.47
N GLY A 435 -32.05 9.05 16.80
CA GLY A 435 -33.47 8.72 17.03
C GLY A 435 -33.71 7.63 18.07
N ASN A 436 -32.67 6.91 18.50
CA ASN A 436 -32.82 5.74 19.37
C ASN A 436 -32.91 6.16 20.85
N PRO A 437 -33.88 5.64 21.62
CA PRO A 437 -33.95 5.91 23.05
C PRO A 437 -32.75 5.28 23.76
N LEU A 438 -32.02 6.07 24.57
CA LEU A 438 -30.90 5.56 25.36
C LEU A 438 -31.37 4.43 26.30
N PRO A 439 -30.55 3.37 26.49
CA PRO A 439 -30.94 2.24 27.31
C PRO A 439 -31.16 2.61 28.78
N THR A 440 -31.97 1.80 29.45
CA THR A 440 -32.32 2.00 30.86
C THR A 440 -31.05 1.97 31.73
N GLY A 441 -30.71 3.13 32.33
CA GLY A 441 -29.48 3.31 33.12
C GLY A 441 -28.54 4.39 32.58
N CYS A 442 -28.75 4.82 31.33
CA CYS A 442 -28.03 5.90 30.68
C CYS A 442 -28.83 7.22 30.79
N ALA A 443 -28.66 7.95 31.89
CA ALA A 443 -29.47 9.16 32.16
C ALA A 443 -29.09 10.36 31.25
N SER A 444 -27.86 10.37 30.76
CA SER A 444 -27.31 11.32 29.79
C SER A 444 -26.19 10.60 29.04
N GLY A 445 -26.15 10.74 27.73
CA GLY A 445 -25.14 10.09 26.89
C GLY A 445 -25.32 10.49 25.43
N ALA A 446 -24.40 10.02 24.59
CA ALA A 446 -24.50 10.14 23.14
C ALA A 446 -24.45 8.75 22.51
N TRP A 447 -25.07 8.58 21.35
CA TRP A 447 -24.85 7.38 20.56
C TRP A 447 -23.61 7.55 19.69
N GLN A 448 -22.79 6.52 19.61
CA GLN A 448 -21.70 6.42 18.66
C GLN A 448 -21.98 5.27 17.70
N CYS A 449 -21.60 5.41 16.43
CA CYS A 449 -21.62 4.29 15.52
C CYS A 449 -20.33 3.49 15.65
N TYR A 450 -20.38 2.35 16.32
CA TYR A 450 -19.23 1.48 16.53
C TYR A 450 -19.43 0.17 15.77
N ARG A 451 -18.56 -0.09 14.78
CA ARG A 451 -18.62 -1.30 13.93
C ARG A 451 -20.02 -1.55 13.34
N GLN A 452 -20.63 -0.49 12.80
CA GLN A 452 -21.97 -0.49 12.20
C GLN A 452 -23.14 -0.74 13.17
N VAL A 453 -22.91 -0.66 14.47
CA VAL A 453 -23.97 -0.76 15.49
C VAL A 453 -24.00 0.52 16.33
N CYS A 454 -25.20 1.04 16.58
CA CYS A 454 -25.38 2.14 17.53
C CYS A 454 -24.97 1.68 18.94
N TRP A 455 -23.89 2.27 19.47
CA TRP A 455 -23.38 2.00 20.80
C TRP A 455 -23.59 3.21 21.72
N PRO A 456 -24.24 3.04 22.89
CA PRO A 456 -24.53 4.15 23.78
C PRO A 456 -23.29 4.47 24.64
N ASP A 457 -22.79 5.69 24.50
CA ASP A 457 -21.75 6.28 25.35
C ASP A 457 -22.42 7.03 26.51
N CYS A 458 -22.43 6.36 27.66
CA CYS A 458 -22.98 6.79 28.93
C CYS A 458 -21.80 6.98 29.90
#